data_AF-A0A6I4IUV7-F1
#
_entry.id   AF-A0A6I4IUV7-F1
#
_cell.length_a   1.000
_cell.length_b   1.000
_cell.length_c   1.000
_cell.angle_alpha   90.00
_cell.angle_beta   90.00
_cell.angle_gamma   90.00
#
_symmetry.space_group_name_H-M   'P 1'
#
loop_
_entity.id
_entity.type
_entity.pdbx_description
1 polymer ?
#
loop_
_entity_poly.entity_id
_entity_poly.type
_entity_poly.pdbx_seq_one_letter_code
_entity_poly.pdbx_strand_id
1 'polypeptide(L)'
;MKRILYIFLCLPLLHFSQKKDCIYDFEEKTDSTYIKATNGKLMYEKVFGNSKEFIQFKLINNNGIPTLEFQQIQKSQDFIPVRCFNNKSKVILQLEDGKIISLISAVEDVCSNLTYIDSEKSNIRILNAYFLFTKTNYESLKKSRITVMRVHYAGESKDYIISDELQSEILNERVKPSLYFIENLECIE
;
A
#
# COMPACT_ATOMS: atom_id res chain seq x y z
N MET A 1 40.85 1.63 48.67
CA MET A 1 40.90 0.53 47.70
C MET A 1 39.54 -0.16 47.67
N LYS A 2 38.92 -0.16 46.47
CA LYS A 2 38.05 -1.18 45.86
C LYS A 2 37.12 -1.98 46.78
N ARG A 3 35.81 -1.81 46.52
CA ARG A 3 34.70 -2.79 46.54
C ARG A 3 33.52 -2.34 47.41
N ILE A 4 32.68 -1.47 46.86
CA ILE A 4 31.22 -1.70 46.92
C ILE A 4 30.72 -1.54 45.48
N LEU A 5 30.45 -2.70 44.92
CA LEU A 5 30.19 -2.99 43.53
C LEU A 5 28.71 -2.69 43.24
N TYR A 6 28.47 -1.83 42.25
CA TYR A 6 27.41 -1.91 41.24
C TYR A 6 26.18 -2.79 41.55
N ILE A 7 25.18 -2.25 42.24
CA ILE A 7 23.83 -2.86 42.27
C ILE A 7 22.78 -1.75 42.20
N PHE A 8 22.70 -1.06 41.05
CA PHE A 8 21.52 -0.24 40.68
C PHE A 8 21.37 -0.09 39.16
N LEU A 9 21.82 -1.10 38.40
CA LEU A 9 21.70 -1.14 36.94
C LEU A 9 20.83 -2.32 36.47
N CYS A 10 19.74 -2.57 37.19
CA CYS A 10 18.67 -3.49 36.77
C CYS A 10 17.32 -2.77 36.81
N LEU A 11 17.21 -1.63 36.13
CA LEU A 11 15.94 -1.23 35.56
C LEU A 11 15.76 -2.08 34.31
N PRO A 12 14.89 -3.10 34.30
CA PRO A 12 14.51 -3.69 33.03
C PRO A 12 13.87 -2.55 32.24
N LEU A 13 14.48 -2.22 31.11
CA LEU A 13 13.81 -1.52 30.02
C LEU A 13 12.67 -2.44 29.58
N LEU A 14 11.56 -2.41 30.33
CA LEU A 14 10.27 -2.86 29.86
C LEU A 14 9.84 -1.81 28.83
N HIS A 15 10.45 -1.87 27.65
CA HIS A 15 9.85 -1.35 26.45
C HIS A 15 8.60 -2.19 26.21
N PHE A 16 7.51 -1.80 26.86
CA PHE A 16 6.19 -2.14 26.35
C PHE A 16 6.16 -1.59 24.92
N SER A 17 6.36 -2.48 23.95
CA SER A 17 5.94 -2.24 22.58
C SER A 17 4.45 -1.88 22.70
N GLN A 18 4.15 -0.60 22.57
CA GLN A 18 2.77 -0.15 22.55
C GLN A 18 2.17 -0.79 21.31
N LYS A 19 1.23 -1.72 21.51
CA LYS A 19 0.49 -2.33 20.40
C LYS A 19 -0.07 -1.18 19.57
N LYS A 20 0.36 -1.10 18.32
CA LYS A 20 -0.14 -0.09 17.39
C LYS A 20 -1.65 -0.27 17.26
N ASP A 21 -2.40 0.80 17.49
CA ASP A 21 -3.85 0.78 17.32
C ASP A 21 -4.17 0.76 15.82
N CYS A 22 -4.56 -0.40 15.32
CA CYS A 22 -4.80 -0.64 13.91
C CYS A 22 -6.29 -0.44 13.61
N ILE A 23 -6.59 0.46 12.66
CA ILE A 23 -7.95 0.73 12.23
C ILE A 23 -8.27 -0.17 11.03
N TYR A 24 -9.24 -1.06 11.21
CA TYR A 24 -9.71 -1.98 10.19
C TYR A 24 -11.02 -1.52 9.55
N ASP A 25 -11.11 -1.69 8.24
CA ASP A 25 -12.35 -1.51 7.47
C ASP A 25 -13.26 -2.73 7.63
N PHE A 26 -12.64 -3.91 7.75
CA PHE A 26 -13.32 -5.18 7.91
C PHE A 26 -12.47 -6.12 8.74
N GLU A 27 -13.08 -6.75 9.75
CA GLU A 27 -12.48 -7.85 10.51
C GLU A 27 -13.55 -8.89 10.81
N GLU A 28 -13.34 -10.12 10.34
CA GLU A 28 -14.21 -11.25 10.60
C GLU A 28 -13.38 -12.46 11.05
N LYS A 29 -13.81 -13.05 12.16
CA LYS A 29 -13.22 -14.27 12.70
C LYS A 29 -14.33 -15.29 12.98
N THR A 30 -14.27 -16.40 12.28
CA THR A 30 -15.09 -17.58 12.53
C THR A 30 -14.21 -18.74 12.99
N ASP A 31 -14.82 -19.88 13.35
CA ASP A 31 -14.08 -21.08 13.76
C ASP A 31 -13.14 -21.63 12.67
N SER A 32 -13.36 -21.26 11.40
CA SER A 32 -12.63 -21.78 10.24
C SER A 32 -11.92 -20.72 9.40
N THR A 33 -12.33 -19.45 9.50
CA THR A 33 -11.86 -18.38 8.61
C THR A 33 -11.52 -17.13 9.41
N TYR A 34 -10.39 -16.51 9.09
CA TYR A 34 -9.96 -15.23 9.64
C TYR A 34 -9.59 -14.28 8.51
N ILE A 35 -10.29 -13.16 8.42
CA ILE A 35 -10.04 -12.11 7.44
C ILE A 35 -9.96 -10.78 8.17
N LYS A 36 -8.90 -10.02 7.90
CA LYS A 36 -8.78 -8.62 8.30
C LYS A 36 -8.33 -7.76 7.13
N ALA A 37 -8.87 -6.56 7.04
CA ALA A 37 -8.54 -5.59 6.01
C ALA A 37 -8.40 -4.20 6.63
N THR A 38 -7.27 -3.53 6.36
CA THR A 38 -7.04 -2.14 6.83
C THR A 38 -7.91 -1.16 6.06
N ASN A 39 -7.93 0.12 6.44
CA ASN A 39 -8.47 1.16 5.56
C ASN A 39 -7.56 1.38 4.33
N GLY A 40 -8.16 1.86 3.24
CA GLY A 40 -7.41 2.34 2.07
C GLY A 40 -6.57 3.57 2.43
N LYS A 41 -5.33 3.61 1.95
CA LYS A 41 -4.42 4.75 2.12
C LYS A 41 -3.91 5.24 0.78
N LEU A 42 -3.87 6.56 0.61
CA LEU A 42 -3.35 7.21 -0.58
C LEU A 42 -1.84 7.02 -0.68
N MET A 43 -1.39 6.46 -1.80
CA MET A 43 0.02 6.22 -2.12
C MET A 43 0.58 7.19 -3.13
N TYR A 44 -0.27 7.64 -4.05
CA TYR A 44 0.10 8.55 -5.11
C TYR A 44 -1.09 9.39 -5.52
N GLU A 45 -0.86 10.68 -5.74
CA GLU A 45 -1.82 11.62 -6.30
C GLU A 45 -1.14 12.43 -7.39
N LYS A 46 -1.85 12.63 -8.50
CA LYS A 46 -1.47 13.58 -9.54
C LYS A 46 -2.69 14.32 -10.02
N VAL A 47 -2.68 15.64 -9.86
CA VAL A 47 -3.66 16.56 -10.45
C VAL A 47 -2.96 17.33 -11.55
N PHE A 48 -3.45 17.20 -12.79
CA PHE A 48 -2.88 17.90 -13.94
C PHE A 48 -3.97 18.33 -14.92
N GLY A 49 -4.27 19.62 -14.95
CA GLY A 49 -5.35 20.18 -15.77
C GLY A 49 -6.68 19.50 -15.45
N ASN A 50 -7.30 18.92 -16.47
CA ASN A 50 -8.57 18.22 -16.34
C ASN A 50 -8.44 16.76 -15.90
N SER A 51 -7.22 16.25 -15.74
CA SER A 51 -6.95 14.85 -15.38
C SER A 51 -6.46 14.73 -13.95
N LYS A 52 -6.96 13.70 -13.26
CA LYS A 52 -6.62 13.34 -11.88
C LYS A 52 -6.34 11.85 -11.82
N GLU A 53 -5.30 11.45 -11.11
CA GLU A 53 -4.91 10.05 -10.90
C GLU A 53 -4.58 9.81 -9.43
N PHE A 54 -5.15 8.76 -8.87
CA PHE A 54 -4.93 8.31 -7.50
C PHE A 54 -4.52 6.85 -7.52
N ILE A 55 -3.59 6.49 -6.64
CA ILE A 55 -3.33 5.10 -6.29
C ILE A 55 -3.51 4.96 -4.79
N GLN A 56 -4.30 3.97 -4.38
CA GLN A 56 -4.56 3.64 -3.01
C GLN A 56 -4.20 2.19 -2.73
N PHE A 57 -3.66 1.95 -1.54
CA PHE A 57 -3.31 0.64 -1.04
C PHE A 57 -4.17 0.27 0.16
N LYS A 58 -4.57 -1.00 0.20
CA LYS A 58 -5.22 -1.62 1.35
C LYS A 58 -4.52 -2.95 1.64
N LEU A 59 -4.20 -3.20 2.91
CA LEU A 59 -3.60 -4.46 3.33
C LEU A 59 -4.68 -5.40 3.82
N ILE A 60 -4.63 -6.64 3.35
CA ILE A 60 -5.56 -7.70 3.67
C ILE A 60 -4.75 -8.90 4.17
N ASN A 61 -5.21 -9.56 5.22
CA ASN A 61 -4.78 -10.90 5.56
C ASN A 61 -6.00 -11.82 5.53
N ASN A 62 -5.93 -12.85 4.70
CA ASN A 62 -6.90 -13.94 4.66
C ASN A 62 -6.18 -15.24 5.04
N ASN A 63 -6.52 -15.79 6.20
CA ASN A 63 -5.97 -17.07 6.70
C ASN A 63 -4.43 -17.14 6.70
N GLY A 64 -3.76 -16.05 7.05
CA GLY A 64 -2.29 -15.96 7.10
C GLY A 64 -1.63 -15.59 5.77
N ILE A 65 -2.40 -15.34 4.71
CA ILE A 65 -1.88 -14.91 3.40
C ILE A 65 -1.99 -13.38 3.32
N PRO A 66 -0.89 -12.63 3.55
CA PRO A 66 -0.90 -11.19 3.36
C PRO A 66 -1.06 -10.87 1.88
N THR A 67 -1.92 -9.91 1.59
CA THR A 67 -2.29 -9.48 0.24
C THR A 67 -2.39 -7.96 0.23
N LEU A 68 -1.83 -7.35 -0.80
CA LEU A 68 -2.00 -5.93 -1.09
C LEU A 68 -3.13 -5.78 -2.10
N GLU A 69 -4.20 -5.09 -1.71
CA GLU A 69 -5.15 -4.56 -2.68
C GLU A 69 -4.61 -3.24 -3.22
N PHE A 70 -4.48 -3.19 -4.54
CA PHE A 70 -4.09 -2.04 -5.32
C PHE A 70 -5.35 -1.49 -5.98
N GLN A 71 -5.67 -0.22 -5.73
CA GLN A 71 -6.72 0.51 -6.42
C GLN A 71 -6.13 1.70 -7.13
N GLN A 72 -6.40 1.81 -8.42
CA GLN A 72 -6.11 3.01 -9.20
C GLN A 72 -7.42 3.65 -9.66
N ILE A 73 -7.53 4.96 -9.42
CA ILE A 73 -8.65 5.78 -9.87
C ILE A 73 -8.09 6.84 -10.81
N GLN A 74 -8.66 6.95 -12.00
CA GLN A 74 -8.35 8.01 -12.95
C GLN A 74 -9.63 8.77 -13.26
N LYS A 75 -9.60 10.09 -13.23
CA LYS A 75 -10.72 10.96 -13.60
C LYS A 75 -10.24 11.99 -14.62
N SER A 76 -10.97 12.16 -15.72
CA SER A 76 -10.62 13.13 -16.77
C SER A 76 -11.85 13.56 -17.56
N GLN A 77 -11.87 14.80 -18.05
CA GLN A 77 -12.86 15.20 -19.07
C GLN A 77 -12.51 14.61 -20.45
N ASP A 78 -11.24 14.25 -20.66
CA ASP A 78 -10.77 13.58 -21.87
C ASP A 78 -10.88 12.06 -21.77
N PHE A 79 -10.57 11.38 -22.87
CA PHE A 79 -10.51 9.92 -22.92
C PHE A 79 -9.40 9.39 -21.99
N ILE A 80 -9.73 8.36 -21.20
CA ILE A 80 -8.78 7.64 -20.35
C ILE A 80 -8.56 6.25 -20.96
N PRO A 81 -7.31 5.88 -21.33
CA PRO A 81 -6.99 4.54 -21.81
C PRO A 81 -7.38 3.44 -20.82
N VAL A 82 -7.77 2.28 -21.34
CA VAL A 82 -7.98 1.08 -20.52
C VAL A 82 -6.63 0.60 -20.02
N ARG A 83 -6.57 0.22 -18.73
CA ARG A 83 -5.44 -0.51 -18.15
C ARG A 83 -5.93 -1.82 -17.60
N CYS A 84 -5.14 -2.87 -17.75
CA CYS A 84 -5.47 -4.19 -17.26
C CYS A 84 -4.30 -4.78 -16.47
N PHE A 85 -4.62 -5.68 -15.56
CA PHE A 85 -3.69 -6.56 -14.89
C PHE A 85 -3.98 -8.00 -15.29
N ASN A 86 -2.92 -8.79 -15.45
CA ASN A 86 -3.03 -10.22 -15.68
C ASN A 86 -2.10 -11.00 -14.74
N ASN A 87 -2.01 -12.31 -14.90
CA ASN A 87 -1.15 -13.17 -14.07
C ASN A 87 0.36 -12.86 -14.17
N LYS A 88 0.80 -12.10 -15.18
CA LYS A 88 2.20 -11.64 -15.34
C LYS A 88 2.43 -10.25 -14.76
N SER A 89 1.38 -9.55 -14.37
CA SER A 89 1.46 -8.23 -13.74
C SER A 89 2.14 -8.30 -12.38
N LYS A 90 2.83 -7.21 -12.04
CA LYS A 90 3.61 -7.08 -10.80
C LYS A 90 3.58 -5.64 -10.32
N VAL A 91 3.63 -5.47 -9.01
CA VAL A 91 4.01 -4.21 -8.38
C VAL A 91 5.42 -4.37 -7.86
N ILE A 92 6.34 -3.54 -8.35
CA ILE A 92 7.73 -3.54 -7.95
C ILE A 92 7.99 -2.28 -7.12
N LEU A 93 8.55 -2.47 -5.93
CA LEU A 93 8.84 -1.43 -4.96
C LEU A 93 10.36 -1.33 -4.83
N GLN A 94 10.90 -0.16 -5.10
CA GLN A 94 12.29 0.17 -4.78
C GLN A 94 12.33 0.84 -3.41
N LEU A 95 13.16 0.31 -2.53
CA LEU A 95 13.34 0.81 -1.19
C LEU A 95 14.50 1.81 -1.12
N GLU A 96 14.50 2.64 -0.07
CA GLU A 96 15.56 3.60 0.23
C GLU A 96 16.92 2.90 0.45
N ASP A 97 16.92 1.68 0.97
CA ASP A 97 18.14 0.86 1.13
C ASP A 97 18.65 0.20 -0.17
N GLY A 98 18.02 0.53 -1.32
CA GLY A 98 18.37 0.03 -2.64
C GLY A 98 17.81 -1.35 -2.98
N LYS A 99 17.11 -2.02 -2.05
CA LYS A 99 16.46 -3.30 -2.36
C LYS A 99 15.27 -3.11 -3.28
N ILE A 100 15.03 -4.14 -4.09
CA ILE A 100 13.89 -4.20 -5.01
C ILE A 100 13.01 -5.36 -4.59
N ILE A 101 11.74 -5.05 -4.38
CA ILE A 101 10.73 -5.97 -3.89
C ILE A 101 9.65 -6.12 -4.95
N SER A 102 9.26 -7.35 -5.26
CA SER A 102 8.23 -7.61 -6.26
C SER A 102 7.05 -8.34 -5.64
N LEU A 103 5.87 -7.72 -5.71
CA LEU A 103 4.59 -8.33 -5.41
C LEU A 103 4.01 -8.91 -6.70
N ILE A 104 3.46 -10.11 -6.61
CA ILE A 104 2.96 -10.88 -7.75
C ILE A 104 1.44 -10.77 -7.85
N SER A 105 0.91 -10.64 -9.06
CA SER A 105 -0.54 -10.59 -9.28
C SER A 105 -1.23 -11.86 -8.79
N ALA A 106 -2.36 -11.69 -8.11
CA ALA A 106 -3.29 -12.75 -7.74
C ALA A 106 -4.51 -12.82 -8.69
N VAL A 107 -4.50 -12.05 -9.78
CA VAL A 107 -5.61 -11.96 -10.73
C VAL A 107 -5.22 -12.56 -12.08
N GLU A 108 -6.17 -13.19 -12.77
CA GLU A 108 -5.95 -13.77 -14.10
C GLU A 108 -6.01 -12.72 -15.20
N ASP A 109 -7.10 -11.96 -15.25
CA ASP A 109 -7.30 -10.80 -16.14
C ASP A 109 -8.36 -9.86 -15.54
N VAL A 110 -7.96 -8.62 -15.21
CA VAL A 110 -8.84 -7.58 -14.67
C VAL A 110 -8.51 -6.25 -15.31
N CYS A 111 -9.50 -5.64 -15.94
CA CYS A 111 -9.38 -4.35 -16.62
C CYS A 111 -10.14 -3.23 -15.89
N SER A 112 -9.74 -1.99 -16.16
CA SER A 112 -10.36 -0.82 -15.57
C SER A 112 -11.78 -0.61 -16.10
N ASN A 113 -12.73 -0.37 -15.20
CA ASN A 113 -14.12 -0.09 -15.55
C ASN A 113 -14.32 1.41 -15.74
N LEU A 114 -15.05 1.80 -16.79
CA LEU A 114 -15.37 3.19 -17.11
C LEU A 114 -16.77 3.56 -16.60
N THR A 115 -16.86 4.66 -15.88
CA THR A 115 -18.11 5.32 -15.50
C THR A 115 -18.06 6.77 -15.95
N TYR A 116 -19.11 7.24 -16.60
CA TYR A 116 -19.23 8.65 -16.98
C TYR A 116 -20.11 9.40 -15.97
N ILE A 117 -19.64 10.57 -15.55
CA ILE A 117 -20.37 11.50 -14.67
C ILE A 117 -20.85 12.68 -15.52
N ASP A 118 -22.15 12.72 -15.79
CA ASP A 118 -22.76 13.73 -16.67
C ASP A 118 -22.66 15.15 -16.10
N SER A 119 -22.90 15.33 -14.79
CA SER A 119 -22.85 16.64 -14.13
C SER A 119 -21.48 17.33 -14.23
N GLU A 120 -20.41 16.55 -14.26
CA GLU A 120 -19.03 17.04 -14.36
C GLU A 120 -18.44 16.88 -15.76
N LYS A 121 -19.20 16.29 -16.69
CA LYS A 121 -18.75 15.87 -18.03
C LYS A 121 -17.40 15.14 -17.98
N SER A 122 -17.28 14.19 -17.04
CA SER A 122 -16.01 13.53 -16.75
C SER A 122 -16.12 12.01 -16.79
N ASN A 123 -15.08 11.38 -17.31
CA ASN A 123 -14.84 9.96 -17.29
C ASN A 123 -14.11 9.58 -16.01
N ILE A 124 -14.53 8.50 -15.36
CA ILE A 124 -13.82 7.86 -14.26
C ILE A 124 -13.48 6.43 -14.67
N ARG A 125 -12.21 6.06 -14.53
CA ARG A 125 -11.78 4.66 -14.60
C ARG A 125 -11.27 4.18 -13.25
N ILE A 126 -11.76 3.01 -12.83
CA ILE A 126 -11.33 2.35 -11.60
C ILE A 126 -10.74 0.99 -11.96
N LEU A 127 -9.54 0.71 -11.47
CA LEU A 127 -8.84 -0.55 -11.61
C LEU A 127 -8.47 -1.08 -10.23
N ASN A 128 -9.01 -2.23 -9.86
CA ASN A 128 -8.71 -2.91 -8.60
C ASN A 128 -8.01 -4.24 -8.90
N ALA A 129 -6.97 -4.57 -8.15
CA ALA A 129 -6.31 -5.86 -8.23
C ALA A 129 -5.63 -6.23 -6.92
N TYR A 130 -5.33 -7.51 -6.77
CA TYR A 130 -4.71 -8.07 -5.58
C TYR A 130 -3.31 -8.57 -5.90
N PHE A 131 -2.35 -8.27 -5.03
CA PHE A 131 -0.96 -8.65 -5.17
C PHE A 131 -0.45 -9.36 -3.92
N LEU A 132 0.20 -10.51 -4.10
CA LEU A 132 0.74 -11.32 -3.02
C LEU A 132 2.18 -10.92 -2.71
N PHE A 133 2.51 -10.95 -1.42
CA PHE A 133 3.89 -10.81 -0.96
C PHE A 133 4.64 -12.13 -1.11
N THR A 134 5.89 -12.09 -1.56
CA THR A 134 6.78 -13.25 -1.47
C THR A 134 7.46 -13.28 -0.10
N LYS A 135 7.87 -14.47 0.37
CA LYS A 135 8.46 -14.66 1.71
C LYS A 135 9.68 -13.76 1.99
N THR A 136 10.45 -13.42 0.95
CA THR A 136 11.65 -12.58 1.06
C THR A 136 11.35 -11.08 1.21
N ASN A 137 10.14 -10.65 0.85
CA ASN A 137 9.80 -9.23 0.73
C ASN A 137 9.44 -8.59 2.08
N TYR A 138 8.89 -9.38 3.00
CA TYR A 138 8.19 -8.86 4.16
C TYR A 138 9.11 -8.13 5.16
N GLU A 139 10.27 -8.72 5.47
CA GLU A 139 11.20 -8.17 6.47
C GLU A 139 11.86 -6.85 6.05
N SER A 140 12.06 -6.64 4.75
CA SER A 140 12.65 -5.39 4.26
C SER A 140 11.64 -4.25 4.21
N LEU A 141 10.37 -4.54 3.86
CA LEU A 141 9.28 -3.55 3.86
C LEU A 141 8.96 -2.98 5.25
N LYS A 142 9.24 -3.73 6.31
CA LYS A 142 9.09 -3.27 7.70
C LYS A 142 10.15 -2.25 8.13
N LYS A 143 11.26 -2.15 7.41
CA LYS A 143 12.47 -1.44 7.87
C LYS A 143 12.90 -0.31 6.96
N SER A 144 12.50 -0.30 5.69
CA SER A 144 12.95 0.68 4.72
C SER A 144 11.79 1.31 3.95
N ARG A 145 11.91 2.61 3.72
CA ARG A 145 10.92 3.43 3.01
C ARG A 145 10.86 3.07 1.55
N ILE A 146 9.71 3.29 0.92
CA ILE A 146 9.55 3.17 -0.53
C ILE A 146 9.88 4.49 -1.19
N THR A 147 10.70 4.43 -2.24
CA THR A 147 11.07 5.60 -3.05
C THR A 147 10.42 5.58 -4.42
N VAL A 148 10.31 4.39 -5.03
CA VAL A 148 9.69 4.21 -6.35
C VAL A 148 8.78 3.00 -6.35
N MET A 149 7.62 3.16 -6.97
CA MET A 149 6.71 2.08 -7.30
C MET A 149 6.63 1.96 -8.82
N ARG A 150 7.04 0.82 -9.37
CA ARG A 150 6.84 0.44 -10.76
C ARG A 150 5.68 -0.54 -10.87
N VAL A 151 4.68 -0.19 -11.66
CA VAL A 151 3.52 -1.04 -11.92
C VAL A 151 3.64 -1.62 -13.32
N HIS A 152 3.69 -2.95 -13.40
CA HIS A 152 3.65 -3.71 -14.65
C HIS A 152 2.20 -4.08 -14.97
N TYR A 153 1.58 -3.30 -15.84
CA TYR A 153 0.26 -3.60 -16.40
C TYR A 153 0.39 -4.65 -17.53
N ALA A 154 -0.73 -5.13 -18.04
CA ALA A 154 -0.77 -5.94 -19.24
C ALA A 154 -0.34 -5.09 -20.45
N GLY A 155 0.93 -5.21 -20.86
CA GLY A 155 1.47 -4.58 -22.07
C GLY A 155 2.26 -3.28 -21.85
N GLU A 156 2.17 -2.65 -20.68
CA GLU A 156 2.95 -1.45 -20.36
C GLU A 156 3.50 -1.46 -18.92
N SER A 157 4.47 -0.59 -18.67
CA SER A 157 5.04 -0.38 -17.34
C SER A 157 5.06 1.12 -17.04
N LYS A 158 4.69 1.49 -15.81
CA LYS A 158 4.72 2.89 -15.37
C LYS A 158 5.36 3.00 -14.01
N ASP A 159 6.22 4.01 -13.89
CA ASP A 159 6.90 4.36 -12.65
C ASP A 159 6.19 5.51 -11.96
N TYR A 160 6.06 5.37 -10.65
CA TYR A 160 5.49 6.36 -9.74
C TYR A 160 6.54 6.67 -8.69
N ILE A 161 6.93 7.95 -8.61
CA ILE A 161 7.80 8.43 -7.54
C ILE A 161 6.95 8.59 -6.29
N ILE A 162 7.36 7.94 -5.21
CA ILE A 162 6.64 7.96 -3.94
C ILE A 162 7.25 9.04 -3.05
N SER A 163 6.45 10.03 -2.68
CA SER A 163 6.88 11.12 -1.80
C SER A 163 6.99 10.65 -0.35
N ASP A 164 7.89 11.26 0.41
CA ASP A 164 7.94 11.02 1.86
C ASP A 164 6.71 11.56 2.58
N GLU A 165 6.20 12.70 2.12
CA GLU A 165 4.99 13.32 2.59
C GLU A 165 4.19 13.81 1.38
N LEU A 166 2.89 13.59 1.41
CA LEU A 166 1.94 14.01 0.38
C LEU A 166 0.80 14.76 1.07
N GLN A 167 0.63 16.02 0.72
CA GLN A 167 -0.58 16.77 1.05
C GLN A 167 -1.56 16.58 -0.11
N SER A 168 -2.65 15.83 0.12
CA SER A 168 -3.65 15.62 -0.92
C SER A 168 -4.44 16.90 -1.17
N GLU A 169 -4.51 17.31 -2.43
CA GLU A 169 -5.32 18.46 -2.86
C GLU A 169 -6.82 18.15 -2.77
N ILE A 170 -7.20 16.88 -2.88
CA ILE A 170 -8.60 16.46 -3.00
C ILE A 170 -9.17 16.02 -1.66
N LEU A 171 -8.42 15.20 -0.94
CA LEU A 171 -8.84 14.66 0.35
C LEU A 171 -8.52 15.61 1.51
N ASN A 172 -7.72 16.65 1.25
CA ASN A 172 -7.25 17.62 2.25
C ASN A 172 -6.60 16.95 3.47
N GLU A 173 -5.94 15.82 3.24
CA GLU A 173 -5.23 15.04 4.25
C GLU A 173 -3.73 15.02 3.98
N ARG A 174 -2.96 14.91 5.05
CA ARG A 174 -1.51 14.74 4.99
C ARG A 174 -1.17 13.27 5.23
N VAL A 175 -0.56 12.63 4.24
CA VAL A 175 -0.19 11.22 4.29
C VAL A 175 1.31 11.03 4.04
N LYS A 176 1.85 9.91 4.51
CA LYS A 176 3.28 9.55 4.37
C LYS A 176 3.43 8.23 3.63
N PRO A 177 3.28 8.23 2.29
CA PRO A 177 3.19 6.98 1.55
C PRO A 177 4.50 6.20 1.52
N SER A 178 5.66 6.87 1.65
CA SER A 178 6.95 6.18 1.76
C SER A 178 7.07 5.28 3.00
N LEU A 179 6.32 5.59 4.07
CA LEU A 179 6.28 4.84 5.33
C LEU A 179 5.14 3.79 5.38
N TYR A 180 4.34 3.67 4.33
CA TYR A 180 3.10 2.88 4.36
C TYR A 180 3.28 1.47 4.92
N PHE A 181 4.26 0.70 4.43
CA PHE A 181 4.43 -0.68 4.88
C PHE A 181 5.06 -0.78 6.27
N ILE A 182 5.99 0.12 6.62
CA ILE A 182 6.55 0.23 7.97
C ILE A 182 5.43 0.46 8.98
N GLU A 183 4.45 1.28 8.61
CA GLU A 183 3.35 1.63 9.50
C GLU A 183 2.22 0.61 9.54
N ASN A 184 1.94 -0.11 8.45
CA ASN A 184 0.69 -0.88 8.34
C ASN A 184 0.88 -2.40 8.25
N LEU A 185 2.10 -2.92 7.99
CA LEU A 185 2.30 -4.38 7.89
C LEU A 185 2.03 -5.12 9.20
N GLU A 186 2.41 -4.55 10.35
CA GLU A 186 2.15 -5.16 11.66
C GLU A 186 0.66 -5.35 11.94
N CYS A 187 -0.21 -4.53 11.33
CA CYS A 187 -1.65 -4.65 11.47
C CYS A 187 -2.20 -5.91 10.80
N ILE A 188 -1.53 -6.43 9.78
CA ILE A 188 -2.00 -7.61 9.06
C ILE A 188 -1.20 -8.89 9.38
N GLU A 189 -0.36 -8.88 10.41
CA GLU A 189 0.37 -10.07 10.90
C GLU A 189 -0.43 -10.97 11.83
#